data_AF-A0A2V6DMN3-F1
#
_entry.id   AF-A0A2V6DMN3-F1
#
_cell.length_a   1.000
_cell.length_b   1.000
_cell.length_c   1.000
_cell.angle_alpha   90.00
_cell.angle_beta   90.00
_cell.angle_gamma   90.00
#
_symmetry.space_group_name_H-M   'P 1'
#
loop_
_entity.id
_entity.type
_entity.pdbx_description
1 polymer ?
#
loop_
_entity_poly.entity_id
_entity_poly.type
_entity_poly.pdbx_seq_one_letter_code
_entity_poly.pdbx_strand_id
1 'polypeptide(L)'
;MKFFMADPELEVHFIDQHFAALMNRLAKVPSPELELAAKLVSNFRERGDVCVALPAITSIHASKIGVPDVPPLKSWVRKLRASGVVGGPGEFAPLILDKAERLYLQRYWKYEDELGRNLQARLKDNPIRDFNQTKLAQNLEKLFPVQSDLQKVAAFVAATSRLCVISGAPGTGKTRTIVLICALLIALAGKRELNFALAAPTGKAAARLKETIAQTRLALRLPEDVKLPADASTIQRLLGVKGDSPHFRHDAKNPLPADVVIVDEASMIDLALLAKLFDAVRPDARVILVGDKDQLASVEAGSAFRDICTPGLEPGTSASLAEAFAKCTGEELEGTSASEAPSFEKQWPNSLAANAVGKKF
;
A
#
# COMPACT_ATOMS: atom_id res chain seq x y z
N MET A 1 -14.70 21.63 -9.11
CA MET A 1 -13.84 22.35 -10.09
C MET A 1 -12.92 21.32 -10.72
N LYS A 2 -13.08 21.06 -12.02
CA LYS A 2 -12.36 19.99 -12.75
C LYS A 2 -10.85 20.27 -12.74
N PHE A 3 -10.07 19.44 -12.05
CA PHE A 3 -8.63 19.42 -12.24
C PHE A 3 -8.33 18.60 -13.50
N PHE A 4 -8.17 19.29 -14.63
CA PHE A 4 -7.39 18.78 -15.75
C PHE A 4 -5.93 18.69 -15.27
N MET A 5 -5.51 17.52 -14.78
CA MET A 5 -4.10 17.18 -14.86
C MET A 5 -3.80 16.97 -16.33
N ALA A 6 -2.73 17.59 -16.83
CA ALA A 6 -2.26 17.43 -18.19
C ALA A 6 -2.09 15.92 -18.46
N ASP A 7 -2.90 15.40 -19.39
CA ASP A 7 -2.82 14.02 -19.87
C ASP A 7 -1.50 13.93 -20.68
N PRO A 8 -0.42 13.29 -20.17
CA PRO A 8 0.79 13.14 -20.96
C PRO A 8 0.40 12.48 -22.28
N GLU A 9 0.87 13.00 -23.42
CA GLU A 9 0.45 12.53 -24.74
C GLU A 9 0.55 10.99 -24.81
N LEU A 10 -0.55 10.35 -25.21
CA LEU A 10 -0.66 8.89 -25.21
C LEU A 10 0.09 8.39 -26.44
N GLU A 11 1.42 8.36 -26.37
CA GLU A 11 2.30 7.92 -27.44
C GLU A 11 2.51 6.41 -27.38
N VAL A 12 2.32 5.69 -28.49
CA VAL A 12 2.57 4.25 -28.56
C VAL A 12 4.06 4.00 -28.72
N HIS A 13 4.68 3.40 -27.70
CA HIS A 13 6.09 3.10 -27.77
C HIS A 13 6.35 1.79 -28.53
N PHE A 14 7.61 1.61 -28.95
CA PHE A 14 8.07 0.41 -29.65
C PHE A 14 7.69 -0.88 -28.89
N ILE A 15 7.83 -0.87 -27.57
CA ILE A 15 7.49 -2.01 -26.71
C ILE A 15 6.00 -2.36 -26.77
N ASP A 16 5.10 -1.37 -26.87
CA ASP A 16 3.66 -1.58 -26.89
C ASP A 16 3.23 -2.28 -28.19
N GLN A 17 3.82 -1.88 -29.32
CA GLN A 17 3.58 -2.49 -30.62
C GLN A 17 4.05 -3.95 -30.65
N HIS A 18 5.28 -4.20 -30.16
CA HIS A 18 5.83 -5.55 -30.11
C HIS A 18 5.09 -6.46 -29.13
N PHE A 19 4.65 -5.93 -27.98
CA PHE A 19 3.83 -6.66 -27.03
C PHE A 19 2.49 -7.04 -27.65
N ALA A 20 1.81 -6.11 -28.32
CA ALA A 20 0.54 -6.40 -28.98
C ALA A 20 0.66 -7.42 -30.12
N ALA A 21 1.71 -7.30 -30.95
CA ALA A 21 2.01 -8.28 -31.98
C ALA A 21 2.30 -9.68 -31.38
N LEU A 22 3.02 -9.73 -30.27
CA LEU A 22 3.27 -10.97 -29.52
C LEU A 22 1.96 -11.59 -29.00
N MET A 23 1.05 -10.78 -28.43
CA MET A 23 -0.24 -11.27 -27.94
C MET A 23 -1.08 -11.86 -29.07
N ASN A 24 -1.14 -11.21 -30.23
CA ASN A 24 -1.83 -11.75 -31.40
C ASN A 24 -1.16 -13.02 -31.94
N ARG A 25 0.16 -13.11 -31.93
CA ARG A 25 0.89 -14.32 -32.35
C ARG A 25 0.63 -15.52 -31.43
N LEU A 26 0.44 -15.28 -30.14
CA LEU A 26 0.14 -16.31 -29.15
C LEU A 26 -1.35 -16.65 -29.08
N ALA A 27 -2.23 -15.79 -29.58
CA ALA A 27 -3.67 -15.97 -29.54
C ALA A 27 -4.13 -17.12 -30.45
N LYS A 28 -5.09 -17.90 -29.95
CA LYS A 28 -5.83 -18.90 -30.75
C LYS A 28 -6.72 -18.22 -31.78
N VAL A 29 -7.26 -17.05 -31.43
CA VAL A 29 -8.09 -16.21 -32.29
C VAL A 29 -7.53 -14.79 -32.25
N PRO A 30 -6.58 -14.45 -33.13
CA PRO A 30 -6.05 -13.09 -33.25
C PRO A 30 -7.16 -12.11 -33.64
N SER A 31 -7.09 -10.88 -33.13
CA SER A 31 -8.07 -9.85 -33.50
C SER A 31 -7.51 -8.43 -33.34
N PRO A 32 -8.00 -7.45 -34.13
CA PRO A 32 -7.66 -6.04 -33.92
C PRO A 32 -8.04 -5.54 -32.52
N GLU A 33 -9.11 -6.09 -31.94
CA GLU A 33 -9.54 -5.79 -30.58
C GLU A 33 -8.53 -6.22 -29.51
N LEU A 34 -7.90 -7.39 -29.70
CA LEU A 34 -6.82 -7.84 -28.84
C LEU A 34 -5.58 -6.96 -28.99
N GLU A 35 -5.26 -6.55 -30.22
CA GLU A 35 -4.13 -5.67 -30.48
C GLU A 35 -4.28 -4.32 -29.77
N LEU A 36 -5.44 -3.68 -29.91
CA LEU A 36 -5.75 -2.42 -29.23
C LEU A 36 -5.65 -2.57 -27.71
N ALA A 37 -6.26 -3.62 -27.16
CA ALA A 37 -6.25 -3.89 -25.73
C ALA A 37 -4.83 -4.13 -25.18
N ALA A 38 -3.98 -4.84 -25.92
CA ALA A 38 -2.59 -5.10 -25.56
C ALA A 38 -1.73 -3.83 -25.62
N LYS A 39 -1.93 -2.96 -26.62
CA LYS A 39 -1.26 -1.65 -26.68
C LYS A 39 -1.67 -0.78 -25.49
N LEU A 40 -2.96 -0.67 -25.21
CA LEU A 40 -3.51 0.10 -24.09
C LEU A 40 -2.91 -0.35 -22.76
N VAL A 41 -2.95 -1.64 -22.45
CA VAL A 41 -2.48 -2.13 -21.14
C VAL A 41 -0.96 -2.02 -20.98
N SER A 42 -0.20 -2.11 -22.07
CA SER A 42 1.25 -1.91 -22.04
C SER A 42 1.61 -0.43 -21.81
N ASN A 43 0.89 0.48 -22.46
CA ASN A 43 1.12 1.92 -22.42
C ASN A 43 0.69 2.58 -21.10
N PHE A 44 -0.50 2.23 -20.59
CA PHE A 44 -1.06 2.80 -19.35
C PHE A 44 -0.15 2.57 -18.13
N ARG A 45 0.72 1.55 -18.18
CA ARG A 45 1.76 1.32 -17.17
C ARG A 45 2.68 2.53 -16.99
N GLU A 46 3.03 3.23 -18.05
CA GLU A 46 3.93 4.38 -18.01
C GLU A 46 3.29 5.60 -17.34
N ARG A 47 1.96 5.62 -17.24
CA ARG A 47 1.18 6.66 -16.55
C ARG A 47 1.00 6.40 -15.07
N GLY A 48 1.48 5.25 -14.58
CA GLY A 48 1.25 4.84 -13.21
C GLY A 48 0.03 3.93 -13.04
N ASP A 49 -0.67 3.54 -14.10
CA ASP A 49 -1.87 2.72 -13.98
C ASP A 49 -1.54 1.22 -13.91
N VAL A 50 -2.21 0.51 -13.00
CA VAL A 50 -2.05 -0.94 -12.80
C VAL A 50 -2.85 -1.74 -13.85
N CYS A 51 -3.94 -1.15 -14.34
CA CYS A 51 -4.90 -1.78 -15.22
C CYS A 51 -5.60 -0.78 -16.12
N VAL A 52 -6.26 -1.29 -17.15
CA VAL A 52 -7.09 -0.49 -18.05
C VAL A 52 -8.55 -0.87 -17.83
N ALA A 53 -9.35 0.08 -17.32
CA ALA A 53 -10.79 -0.07 -17.28
C ALA A 53 -11.35 0.09 -18.71
N LEU A 54 -11.68 -1.03 -19.37
CA LEU A 54 -12.21 -1.02 -20.74
C LEU A 54 -13.47 -0.13 -20.89
N PRO A 55 -14.39 -0.05 -19.91
CA PRO A 55 -15.55 0.84 -20.00
C PRO A 55 -15.19 2.34 -20.03
N ALA A 56 -14.00 2.72 -19.52
CA ALA A 56 -13.55 4.11 -19.48
C ALA A 56 -12.77 4.52 -20.75
N ILE A 57 -12.47 3.57 -21.65
CA ILE A 57 -11.76 3.86 -22.88
C ILE A 57 -12.67 4.58 -23.87
N THR A 58 -12.21 5.74 -24.34
CA THR A 58 -12.92 6.59 -25.30
C THR A 58 -12.20 6.61 -26.64
N SER A 59 -12.89 7.09 -27.69
CA SER A 59 -12.32 7.27 -29.02
C SER A 59 -11.07 8.16 -29.04
N ILE A 60 -10.94 9.10 -28.09
CA ILE A 60 -9.75 9.93 -27.90
C ILE A 60 -8.55 9.07 -27.47
N HIS A 61 -8.75 8.08 -26.60
CA HIS A 61 -7.67 7.19 -26.20
C HIS A 61 -7.25 6.26 -27.35
N ALA A 62 -8.23 5.71 -28.09
CA ALA A 62 -7.95 4.85 -29.23
C ALA A 62 -7.23 5.59 -30.37
N SER A 63 -7.65 6.82 -30.70
CA SER A 63 -7.07 7.60 -31.78
C SER A 63 -5.62 7.98 -31.51
N LYS A 64 -5.27 8.29 -30.25
CA LYS A 64 -3.87 8.52 -29.85
C LYS A 64 -3.00 7.26 -30.01
N ILE A 65 -3.58 6.06 -29.95
CA ILE A 65 -2.88 4.77 -30.18
C ILE A 65 -2.84 4.39 -31.68
N GLY A 66 -3.36 5.24 -32.56
CA GLY A 66 -3.45 4.97 -33.99
C GLY A 66 -4.59 4.03 -34.36
N VAL A 67 -5.61 3.89 -33.51
CA VAL A 67 -6.81 3.08 -33.77
C VAL A 67 -8.04 4.00 -33.91
N PRO A 68 -8.76 3.98 -35.04
CA PRO A 68 -9.78 4.99 -35.33
C PRO A 68 -11.08 4.85 -34.53
N ASP A 69 -11.41 3.66 -34.02
CA ASP A 69 -12.66 3.42 -33.30
C ASP A 69 -12.48 2.47 -32.10
N VAL A 70 -13.29 2.69 -31.05
CA VAL A 70 -13.33 1.83 -29.87
C VAL A 70 -14.37 0.74 -30.10
N PRO A 71 -14.01 -0.55 -30.01
CA PRO A 71 -14.96 -1.63 -30.18
C PRO A 71 -16.09 -1.57 -29.14
N PRO A 72 -17.34 -1.93 -29.49
CA PRO A 72 -18.42 -2.02 -28.52
C PRO A 72 -18.05 -2.96 -27.37
N LEU A 73 -18.11 -2.47 -26.13
CA LEU A 73 -17.59 -3.12 -24.92
C LEU A 73 -17.94 -4.62 -24.80
N LYS A 74 -19.21 -4.98 -24.96
CA LYS A 74 -19.65 -6.39 -24.92
C LYS A 74 -18.98 -7.27 -25.98
N SER A 75 -18.85 -6.75 -27.20
CA SER A 75 -18.18 -7.45 -28.30
C SER A 75 -16.68 -7.55 -28.03
N TRP A 76 -16.09 -6.47 -27.50
CA TRP A 76 -14.68 -6.40 -27.15
C TRP A 76 -14.31 -7.46 -26.11
N VAL A 77 -15.00 -7.46 -24.96
CA VAL A 77 -14.81 -8.42 -23.87
C VAL A 77 -14.95 -9.86 -24.36
N ARG A 78 -15.97 -10.15 -25.19
CA ARG A 78 -16.17 -11.48 -25.78
C ARG A 78 -14.98 -11.91 -26.63
N LYS A 79 -14.48 -11.03 -27.51
CA LYS A 79 -13.32 -11.31 -28.37
C LYS A 79 -12.04 -11.51 -27.55
N LEU A 80 -11.83 -10.69 -26.52
CA LEU A 80 -10.70 -10.82 -25.61
C LEU A 80 -10.73 -12.20 -24.91
N ARG A 81 -11.85 -12.57 -24.29
CA ARG A 81 -11.99 -13.88 -23.62
C ARG A 81 -11.85 -15.07 -24.57
N ALA A 82 -12.24 -14.94 -25.84
CA ALA A 82 -12.10 -15.98 -26.85
C ALA A 82 -10.66 -16.12 -27.40
N SER A 83 -9.78 -15.14 -27.18
CA SER A 83 -8.43 -15.11 -27.76
C SER A 83 -7.51 -16.24 -27.29
N GLY A 84 -7.77 -16.81 -26.10
CA GLY A 84 -6.91 -17.81 -25.46
C GLY A 84 -5.66 -17.25 -24.76
N VAL A 85 -5.40 -15.94 -24.82
CA VAL A 85 -4.31 -15.26 -24.09
C VAL A 85 -4.83 -14.30 -23.00
N VAL A 86 -6.15 -14.17 -22.88
CA VAL A 86 -6.82 -13.41 -21.83
C VAL A 86 -7.58 -14.40 -20.93
N GLY A 87 -7.15 -14.50 -19.67
CA GLY A 87 -7.77 -15.34 -18.65
C GLY A 87 -8.64 -14.55 -17.69
N GLY A 88 -9.37 -15.28 -16.85
CA GLY A 88 -10.04 -14.73 -15.67
C GLY A 88 -9.10 -14.57 -14.47
N PRO A 89 -9.54 -13.86 -13.41
CA PRO A 89 -8.81 -13.77 -12.15
C PRO A 89 -8.40 -15.16 -11.61
N GLY A 90 -7.12 -15.35 -11.32
CA GLY A 90 -6.54 -16.60 -10.80
C GLY A 90 -6.07 -17.58 -11.88
N GLU A 91 -6.39 -17.33 -13.15
CA GLU A 91 -5.92 -18.16 -14.26
C GLU A 91 -4.51 -17.77 -14.70
N PHE A 92 -3.81 -18.72 -15.33
CA PHE A 92 -2.48 -18.49 -15.90
C PHE A 92 -2.59 -18.12 -17.38
N ALA A 93 -2.68 -16.81 -17.65
CA ALA A 93 -2.70 -16.25 -19.00
C ALA A 93 -1.88 -14.94 -19.02
N PRO A 94 -1.31 -14.51 -20.16
CA PRO A 94 -0.55 -13.25 -20.23
C PRO A 94 -1.32 -12.01 -19.77
N LEU A 95 -2.61 -11.97 -20.09
CA LEU A 95 -3.53 -10.90 -19.74
C LEU A 95 -4.64 -11.43 -18.85
N ILE A 96 -5.11 -10.62 -17.90
CA ILE A 96 -6.22 -10.97 -17.01
C ILE A 96 -7.33 -9.94 -17.18
N LEU A 97 -8.55 -10.42 -17.45
CA LEU A 97 -9.75 -9.58 -17.54
C LEU A 97 -10.71 -9.94 -16.42
N ASP A 98 -10.87 -9.02 -15.48
CA ASP A 98 -11.68 -9.24 -14.29
C ASP A 98 -13.20 -9.11 -14.58
N LYS A 99 -14.00 -9.14 -13.51
CA LYS A 99 -15.47 -9.02 -13.60
C LYS A 99 -15.96 -7.58 -13.81
N ALA A 100 -15.13 -6.59 -13.48
CA ALA A 100 -15.42 -5.17 -13.70
C ALA A 100 -14.88 -4.69 -15.05
N GLU A 101 -14.50 -5.63 -15.94
CA GLU A 101 -13.98 -5.37 -17.28
C GLU A 101 -12.70 -4.51 -17.25
N ARG A 102 -11.89 -4.71 -16.21
CA ARG A 102 -10.54 -4.17 -16.08
C ARG A 102 -9.54 -5.18 -16.62
N LEU A 103 -8.69 -4.73 -17.54
CA LEU A 103 -7.66 -5.52 -18.19
C LEU A 103 -6.29 -5.25 -17.55
N TYR A 104 -5.58 -6.33 -17.25
CA TYR A 104 -4.29 -6.30 -16.57
C TYR A 104 -3.25 -7.08 -17.34
N LEU A 105 -1.98 -6.69 -17.22
CA LEU A 105 -0.90 -7.65 -17.36
C LEU A 105 -0.95 -8.59 -16.14
N GLN A 106 -0.81 -9.90 -16.37
CA GLN A 106 -1.00 -10.92 -15.33
C GLN A 106 -0.19 -10.67 -14.06
N ARG A 107 1.06 -10.22 -14.19
CA ARG A 107 1.93 -9.96 -13.04
C ARG A 107 1.37 -8.89 -12.10
N TYR A 108 0.75 -7.84 -12.65
CA TYR A 108 0.22 -6.72 -11.85
C TYR A 108 -1.10 -7.10 -11.21
N TRP A 109 -1.96 -7.86 -11.92
CA TRP A 109 -3.13 -8.47 -11.30
C TRP A 109 -2.74 -9.35 -10.10
N LYS A 110 -1.68 -10.15 -10.26
CA LYS A 110 -1.16 -11.00 -9.18
C LYS A 110 -0.67 -10.17 -7.99
N TYR A 111 0.12 -9.11 -8.22
CA TYR A 111 0.58 -8.22 -7.15
C TYR A 111 -0.57 -7.54 -6.41
N GLU A 112 -1.58 -7.04 -7.14
CA GLU A 112 -2.78 -6.44 -6.56
C GLU A 112 -3.57 -7.44 -5.71
N ASP A 113 -3.80 -8.66 -6.22
CA ASP A 113 -4.53 -9.71 -5.51
C ASP A 113 -3.79 -10.21 -4.26
N GLU A 114 -2.47 -10.39 -4.35
CA GLU A 114 -1.64 -10.84 -3.22
C GLU A 114 -1.58 -9.79 -2.11
N LEU A 115 -1.33 -8.52 -2.46
CA LEU A 115 -1.40 -7.40 -1.52
C LEU A 115 -2.81 -7.29 -0.92
N GLY A 116 -3.82 -7.40 -1.80
CA GLY A 116 -5.23 -7.64 -1.53
C GLY A 116 -5.50 -8.51 -0.32
N ARG A 117 -5.15 -9.78 -0.48
CA ARG A 117 -5.37 -10.83 0.50
C ARG A 117 -4.56 -10.60 1.77
N ASN A 118 -3.32 -10.13 1.66
CA ASN A 118 -2.44 -9.92 2.82
C ASN A 118 -2.96 -8.81 3.75
N LEU A 119 -3.33 -7.66 3.18
CA LEU A 119 -3.91 -6.55 3.94
C LEU A 119 -5.25 -6.99 4.58
N GLN A 120 -6.12 -7.68 3.85
CA GLN A 120 -7.39 -8.18 4.41
C GLN A 120 -7.18 -9.16 5.56
N ALA A 121 -6.22 -10.08 5.47
CA ALA A 121 -5.91 -11.01 6.55
C ALA A 121 -5.49 -10.27 7.82
N ARG A 122 -4.61 -9.27 7.68
CA ARG A 122 -4.12 -8.45 8.81
C ARG A 122 -5.19 -7.55 9.44
N LEU A 123 -6.20 -7.15 8.67
CA LEU A 123 -7.36 -6.39 9.17
C LEU A 123 -8.38 -7.28 9.89
N LYS A 124 -8.54 -8.54 9.45
CA LYS A 124 -9.45 -9.51 10.08
C LYS A 124 -8.91 -10.05 11.41
N ASP A 125 -7.59 -10.11 11.56
CA ASP A 125 -6.98 -10.47 12.82
C ASP A 125 -7.42 -9.47 13.90
N ASN A 126 -8.10 -9.98 14.93
CA ASN A 126 -8.53 -9.22 16.10
C ASN A 126 -7.35 -8.37 16.64
N PRO A 127 -7.63 -7.18 17.20
CA PRO A 127 -6.59 -6.32 17.77
C PRO A 127 -5.73 -7.16 18.70
N ILE A 128 -4.41 -6.97 18.64
CA ILE A 128 -3.45 -7.77 19.39
C ILE A 128 -3.83 -7.65 20.88
N ARG A 129 -4.36 -8.69 21.52
CA ARG A 129 -4.91 -8.55 22.89
C ARG A 129 -3.90 -8.85 23.99
N ASP A 130 -2.68 -9.24 23.63
CA ASP A 130 -1.64 -9.69 24.57
C ASP A 130 -0.85 -8.53 25.21
N PHE A 131 -1.44 -7.35 25.37
CA PHE A 131 -0.80 -6.24 26.09
C PHE A 131 -1.64 -5.75 27.26
N ASN A 132 -0.94 -5.34 28.31
CA ASN A 132 -1.55 -4.73 29.48
C ASN A 132 -2.03 -3.32 29.12
N GLN A 133 -3.35 -3.10 29.09
CA GLN A 133 -3.97 -1.82 28.73
C GLN A 133 -3.51 -0.67 29.63
N THR A 134 -3.35 -0.92 30.93
CA THR A 134 -2.84 0.09 31.88
C THR A 134 -1.42 0.51 31.52
N LYS A 135 -0.55 -0.45 31.15
CA LYS A 135 0.81 -0.12 30.68
C LYS A 135 0.78 0.65 29.37
N LEU A 136 -0.14 0.34 28.44
CA LEU A 136 -0.30 1.08 27.20
C LEU A 136 -0.68 2.54 27.47
N ALA A 137 -1.70 2.78 28.30
CA ALA A 137 -2.14 4.12 28.68
C ALA A 137 -0.99 4.95 29.30
N GLN A 138 -0.31 4.38 30.31
CA GLN A 138 0.80 5.03 30.99
C GLN A 138 1.97 5.38 30.05
N ASN A 139 2.35 4.47 29.16
CA ASN A 139 3.42 4.73 28.20
C ASN A 139 3.00 5.74 27.12
N LEU A 140 1.73 5.73 26.69
CA LEU A 140 1.21 6.74 25.76
C LEU A 140 1.26 8.14 26.37
N GLU A 141 0.79 8.32 27.61
CA GLU A 141 0.87 9.61 28.32
C GLU A 141 2.33 10.08 28.49
N LYS A 142 3.22 9.17 28.88
CA LYS A 142 4.64 9.49 29.09
C LYS A 142 5.36 9.88 27.80
N LEU A 143 5.10 9.18 26.70
CA LEU A 143 5.80 9.37 25.42
C LEU A 143 5.17 10.47 24.55
N PHE A 144 3.89 10.77 24.76
CA PHE A 144 3.12 11.76 24.02
C PHE A 144 2.45 12.79 24.97
N PRO A 145 3.23 13.59 25.72
CA PRO A 145 2.70 14.51 26.73
C PRO A 145 2.05 15.79 26.16
N VAL A 146 2.31 16.11 24.89
CA VAL A 146 1.70 17.26 24.18
C VAL A 146 0.50 16.73 23.39
N GLN A 147 -0.61 17.48 23.36
CA GLN A 147 -1.85 17.23 22.58
C GLN A 147 -1.63 17.18 21.05
N SER A 148 -0.74 16.31 20.57
CA SER A 148 -0.81 15.82 19.20
C SER A 148 -1.65 14.55 19.25
N ASP A 149 -2.96 14.73 19.39
CA ASP A 149 -3.93 13.63 19.51
C ASP A 149 -3.71 12.61 18.39
N LEU A 150 -3.39 13.07 17.18
CA LEU A 150 -3.14 12.21 16.02
C LEU A 150 -1.87 11.35 16.15
N GLN A 151 -0.77 11.86 16.69
CA GLN A 151 0.44 11.04 16.88
C GLN A 151 0.24 10.00 17.99
N LYS A 152 -0.48 10.36 19.06
CA LYS A 152 -0.86 9.45 20.14
C LYS A 152 -1.82 8.37 19.64
N VAL A 153 -2.82 8.73 18.84
CA VAL A 153 -3.73 7.79 18.18
C VAL A 153 -2.98 6.89 17.21
N ALA A 154 -2.08 7.42 16.39
CA ALA A 154 -1.25 6.61 15.50
C ALA A 154 -0.41 5.58 16.29
N ALA A 155 0.16 5.97 17.43
CA ALA A 155 0.89 5.06 18.29
C ALA A 155 0.01 3.99 18.95
N PHE A 156 -1.20 4.38 19.37
CA PHE A 156 -2.21 3.43 19.86
C PHE A 156 -2.58 2.40 18.77
N VAL A 157 -2.89 2.83 17.54
CA VAL A 157 -3.21 1.94 16.41
C VAL A 157 -2.03 1.02 16.11
N ALA A 158 -0.81 1.56 16.06
CA ALA A 158 0.41 0.77 15.83
C ALA A 158 0.67 -0.29 16.91
N ALA A 159 0.30 -0.01 18.17
CA ALA A 159 0.40 -0.98 19.27
C ALA A 159 -0.70 -2.05 19.22
N THR A 160 -1.89 -1.67 18.78
CA THR A 160 -3.10 -2.50 18.87
C THR A 160 -3.41 -3.31 17.62
N SER A 161 -2.83 -2.95 16.47
CA SER A 161 -3.13 -3.55 15.17
C SER A 161 -1.90 -4.22 14.53
N ARG A 162 -2.14 -5.22 13.66
CA ARG A 162 -1.09 -5.83 12.83
C ARG A 162 -0.73 -5.01 11.59
N LEU A 163 -1.63 -4.13 11.18
CA LEU A 163 -1.43 -3.19 10.08
C LEU A 163 -1.79 -1.79 10.58
N CYS A 164 -0.89 -0.84 10.42
CA CYS A 164 -1.11 0.57 10.70
C CYS A 164 -0.59 1.40 9.52
N VAL A 165 -1.38 2.39 9.10
CA VAL A 165 -1.01 3.32 8.03
C VAL A 165 -1.10 4.73 8.59
N ILE A 166 0.00 5.47 8.51
CA ILE A 166 0.13 6.82 9.02
C ILE A 166 0.40 7.73 7.83
N SER A 167 -0.59 8.57 7.50
CA SER A 167 -0.46 9.60 6.47
C SER A 167 -0.36 10.98 7.11
N GLY A 168 0.59 11.80 6.68
CA GLY A 168 0.69 13.18 7.10
C GLY A 168 1.52 14.02 6.13
N ALA A 169 1.27 15.33 6.09
CA ALA A 169 2.02 16.26 5.24
C ALA A 169 3.52 16.34 5.62
N PRO A 170 4.39 16.94 4.81
CA PRO A 170 5.78 17.16 5.18
C PRO A 170 5.88 18.05 6.42
N GLY A 171 6.84 17.77 7.32
CA GLY A 171 7.03 18.55 8.55
C GLY A 171 6.11 18.19 9.73
N THR A 172 5.15 17.27 9.57
CA THR A 172 4.22 16.83 10.64
C THR A 172 4.85 15.91 11.70
N GLY A 173 6.16 15.68 11.65
CA GLY A 173 6.87 14.87 12.63
C GLY A 173 6.75 13.35 12.43
N LYS A 174 6.30 12.86 11.27
CA LYS A 174 6.16 11.42 10.94
C LYS A 174 7.33 10.55 11.39
N THR A 175 8.55 10.94 11.01
CA THR A 175 9.76 10.20 11.37
C THR A 175 10.01 10.18 12.88
N ARG A 176 9.66 11.26 13.61
CA ARG A 176 9.70 11.28 15.08
C ARG A 176 8.64 10.35 15.68
N THR A 177 7.43 10.32 15.11
CA THR A 177 6.37 9.40 15.50
C THR A 177 6.81 7.93 15.37
N ILE A 178 7.55 7.58 14.31
CA ILE A 178 8.14 6.23 14.17
C ILE A 178 9.02 5.88 15.38
N VAL A 179 9.90 6.78 15.81
CA VAL A 179 10.78 6.54 16.96
C VAL A 179 9.98 6.35 18.26
N LEU A 180 8.96 7.18 18.46
CA LEU A 180 8.08 7.09 19.63
C LEU A 180 7.29 5.77 19.64
N ILE A 181 6.84 5.30 18.47
CA ILE A 181 6.20 4.00 18.32
C ILE A 181 7.17 2.87 18.66
N CYS A 182 8.41 2.91 18.16
CA CYS A 182 9.42 1.91 18.54
C CYS A 182 9.62 1.86 20.06
N ALA A 183 9.77 3.02 20.71
CA ALA A 183 9.91 3.11 22.16
C ALA A 183 8.69 2.52 22.90
N LEU A 184 7.48 2.85 22.44
CA LEU A 184 6.23 2.32 22.99
C LEU A 184 6.17 0.79 22.88
N LEU A 185 6.45 0.24 21.69
CA LEU A 185 6.38 -1.20 21.45
C LEU A 185 7.42 -1.98 22.29
N ILE A 186 8.63 -1.44 22.46
CA ILE A 186 9.65 -2.02 23.33
C ILE A 186 9.18 -2.01 24.79
N ALA A 187 8.65 -0.87 25.28
CA ALA A 187 8.14 -0.76 26.64
C ALA A 187 6.99 -1.75 26.93
N LEU A 188 6.14 -2.01 25.93
CA LEU A 188 5.05 -2.99 26.04
C LEU A 188 5.54 -4.45 25.99
N ALA A 189 6.59 -4.74 25.23
CA ALA A 189 7.16 -6.09 25.13
C ALA A 189 7.89 -6.53 26.42
N GLY A 190 8.33 -5.57 27.24
CA GLY A 190 8.97 -5.83 28.52
C GLY A 190 10.28 -6.60 28.35
N LYS A 191 10.32 -7.87 28.78
CA LYS A 191 11.53 -8.70 28.68
C LYS A 191 11.72 -9.36 27.31
N ARG A 192 10.69 -9.38 26.45
CA ARG A 192 10.80 -9.93 25.10
C ARG A 192 11.52 -8.92 24.21
N GLU A 193 12.64 -9.33 23.60
CA GLU A 193 13.27 -8.54 22.55
C GLU A 193 12.42 -8.59 21.27
N LEU A 194 12.17 -7.41 20.68
CA LEU A 194 11.46 -7.27 19.40
C LEU A 194 12.47 -7.01 18.29
N ASN A 195 12.36 -7.77 17.21
CA ASN A 195 13.17 -7.54 16.01
C ASN A 195 12.46 -6.53 15.11
N PHE A 196 13.07 -5.35 14.98
CA PHE A 196 12.58 -4.28 14.12
C PHE A 196 13.28 -4.30 12.77
N ALA A 197 12.52 -4.24 11.70
CA ALA A 197 13.01 -3.95 10.35
C ALA A 197 12.52 -2.55 9.95
N LEU A 198 13.46 -1.59 9.91
CA LEU A 198 13.17 -0.24 9.42
C LEU A 198 13.62 -0.10 7.97
N ALA A 199 12.71 0.35 7.12
CA ALA A 199 12.99 0.52 5.71
C ALA A 199 12.47 1.85 5.15
N ALA A 200 13.05 2.25 4.03
CA ALA A 200 12.55 3.34 3.20
C ALA A 200 12.79 2.99 1.71
N PRO A 201 12.09 3.60 0.75
CA PRO A 201 12.28 3.33 -0.67
C PRO A 201 13.64 3.80 -1.21
N THR A 202 14.26 4.82 -0.59
CA THR A 202 15.53 5.39 -1.03
C THR A 202 16.59 5.39 0.07
N GLY A 203 17.87 5.34 -0.32
CA GLY A 203 18.98 5.37 0.63
C GLY A 203 19.05 6.67 1.45
N LYS A 204 18.66 7.81 0.85
CA LYS A 204 18.59 9.11 1.54
C LYS A 204 17.52 9.12 2.63
N ALA A 205 16.33 8.59 2.34
CA ALA A 205 15.25 8.46 3.32
C ALA A 205 15.66 7.50 4.46
N ALA A 206 16.27 6.36 4.13
CA ALA A 206 16.78 5.42 5.13
C ALA A 206 17.85 6.07 6.03
N ALA A 207 18.79 6.83 5.48
CA ALA A 207 19.80 7.55 6.26
C ALA A 207 19.19 8.59 7.20
N ARG A 208 18.21 9.37 6.72
CA ARG A 208 17.46 10.33 7.54
C ARG A 208 16.70 9.66 8.69
N LEU A 209 16.11 8.50 8.44
CA LEU A 209 15.43 7.70 9.47
C LEU A 209 16.43 7.28 10.57
N LYS A 210 17.62 6.78 10.20
CA LYS A 210 18.69 6.46 11.17
C LYS A 210 19.09 7.67 12.02
N GLU A 211 19.33 8.81 11.37
CA GLU A 211 19.72 10.05 12.05
C GLU A 211 18.64 10.51 13.04
N THR A 212 17.37 10.47 12.62
CA THR A 212 16.24 10.87 13.47
C THR A 212 16.11 9.97 14.69
N ILE A 213 16.35 8.66 14.55
CA ILE A 213 16.35 7.73 15.68
C ILE A 213 17.45 8.09 16.68
N ALA A 214 18.68 8.35 16.20
CA ALA A 214 19.79 8.73 17.06
C ALA A 214 19.53 10.05 17.80
N GLN A 215 19.05 11.08 17.11
CA GLN A 215 18.74 12.39 17.71
C GLN A 215 17.58 12.30 18.71
N THR A 216 16.50 11.60 18.35
CA THR A 216 15.30 11.48 19.19
C THR A 216 15.58 10.63 20.44
N ARG A 217 16.44 9.60 20.35
CA ARG A 217 16.91 8.84 21.52
C ARG A 217 17.52 9.76 22.57
N LEU A 218 18.40 10.68 22.14
CA LEU A 218 19.07 11.64 23.03
C LEU A 218 18.06 12.62 23.63
N ALA A 219 17.15 13.15 22.81
CA ALA A 219 16.13 14.11 23.25
C ALA A 219 15.16 13.52 24.29
N LEU A 220 14.75 12.26 24.11
CA LEU A 220 13.82 11.57 25.01
C LEU A 220 14.48 11.05 26.30
N ARG A 221 15.81 11.12 26.42
CA ARG A 221 16.59 10.56 27.54
C ARG A 221 16.13 9.13 27.89
N LEU A 222 15.93 8.32 26.85
CA LEU A 222 15.45 6.95 27.04
C LEU A 222 16.44 6.18 27.91
N PRO A 223 15.95 5.37 28.87
CA PRO A 223 16.80 4.50 29.66
C PRO A 223 17.73 3.62 28.79
N GLU A 224 18.92 3.31 29.30
CA GLU A 224 19.95 2.53 28.57
C GLU A 224 19.45 1.14 28.15
N ASP A 225 18.54 0.55 28.92
CA ASP A 225 17.90 -0.75 28.66
C ASP A 225 16.92 -0.73 27.48
N VAL A 226 16.46 0.45 27.03
CA VAL A 226 15.65 0.60 25.82
C VAL A 226 16.56 0.58 24.59
N LYS A 227 16.66 -0.59 23.94
CA LYS A 227 17.38 -0.77 22.68
C LYS A 227 16.51 -0.36 21.48
N LEU A 228 16.60 0.91 21.07
CA LEU A 228 16.00 1.35 19.82
C LEU A 228 16.71 0.72 18.61
N PRO A 229 15.99 0.45 17.50
CA PRO A 229 16.60 -0.02 16.27
C PRO A 229 17.63 1.00 15.74
N ALA A 230 18.89 0.58 15.65
CA ALA A 230 19.98 1.45 15.19
C ALA A 230 20.07 1.53 13.65
N ASP A 231 19.49 0.56 12.95
CA ASP A 231 19.61 0.42 11.50
C ASP A 231 18.27 0.57 10.78
N ALA A 232 18.30 1.38 9.74
CA ALA A 232 17.35 1.41 8.65
C ALA A 232 18.04 1.12 7.31
N SER A 233 17.33 0.54 6.35
CA SER A 233 17.88 0.22 5.03
C SER A 233 16.88 0.53 3.92
N THR A 234 17.27 0.35 2.66
CA THR A 234 16.28 0.39 1.59
C THR A 234 15.41 -0.87 1.62
N ILE A 235 14.17 -0.79 1.14
CA ILE A 235 13.29 -1.97 1.06
C ILE A 235 13.96 -3.10 0.26
N GLN A 236 14.63 -2.76 -0.84
CA GLN A 236 15.34 -3.75 -1.66
C GLN A 236 16.49 -4.43 -0.89
N ARG A 237 17.24 -3.66 -0.08
CA ARG A 237 18.30 -4.22 0.78
C ARG A 237 17.71 -5.09 1.90
N LEU A 238 16.59 -4.67 2.49
CA LEU A 238 15.87 -5.45 3.50
C LEU A 238 15.40 -6.81 2.94
N LEU A 239 14.82 -6.81 1.74
CA LEU A 239 14.35 -8.04 1.08
C LEU A 239 15.51 -8.90 0.54
N GLY A 240 16.69 -8.33 0.37
CA GLY A 240 17.89 -9.01 -0.10
C GLY A 240 17.88 -9.20 -1.61
N VAL A 241 18.37 -8.20 -2.34
CA VAL A 241 18.51 -8.24 -3.81
C VAL A 241 19.38 -9.42 -4.24
N LYS A 242 18.91 -10.19 -5.23
CA LYS A 242 19.64 -11.29 -5.85
C LYS A 242 20.13 -10.87 -7.23
N GLY A 243 21.30 -10.25 -7.35
CA GLY A 243 21.94 -9.91 -8.64
C GLY A 243 20.95 -9.40 -9.70
N ASP A 244 20.95 -10.03 -10.89
CA ASP A 244 20.06 -9.72 -12.02
C ASP A 244 18.66 -10.38 -11.94
N SER A 245 18.19 -10.76 -10.75
CA SER A 245 16.88 -11.38 -10.57
C SER A 245 15.82 -10.37 -10.13
N PRO A 246 14.58 -10.46 -10.67
CA PRO A 246 13.45 -9.70 -10.15
C PRO A 246 12.96 -10.24 -8.79
N HIS A 247 13.52 -11.35 -8.31
CA HIS A 247 13.18 -11.98 -7.05
C HIS A 247 14.13 -11.57 -5.93
N PHE A 248 13.59 -11.55 -4.71
CA PHE A 248 14.35 -11.25 -3.51
C PHE A 248 14.74 -12.53 -2.76
N ARG A 249 15.63 -12.39 -1.76
CA ARG A 249 15.96 -13.47 -0.82
C ARG A 249 14.78 -13.77 0.10
N HIS A 250 14.10 -12.74 0.57
CA HIS A 250 12.95 -12.87 1.44
C HIS A 250 11.65 -12.82 0.64
N ASP A 251 10.78 -13.78 0.92
CA ASP A 251 9.48 -14.03 0.28
C ASP A 251 8.60 -14.85 1.27
N ALA A 252 7.41 -15.28 0.84
CA ALA A 252 6.52 -16.08 1.71
C ALA A 252 7.13 -17.39 2.22
N LYS A 253 8.11 -17.99 1.52
CA LYS A 253 8.79 -19.23 1.92
C LYS A 253 9.99 -18.97 2.84
N ASN A 254 10.58 -17.79 2.74
CA ASN A 254 11.69 -17.35 3.58
C ASN A 254 11.40 -15.94 4.13
N PRO A 255 10.48 -15.83 5.11
CA PRO A 255 10.02 -14.53 5.59
C PRO A 255 11.13 -13.76 6.33
N LEU A 256 10.94 -12.45 6.46
CA LEU A 256 11.81 -11.58 7.24
C LEU A 256 11.81 -12.02 8.72
N PRO A 257 12.98 -12.11 9.37
CA PRO A 257 13.09 -12.42 10.80
C PRO A 257 12.80 -11.16 11.64
N ALA A 258 11.65 -10.53 11.42
CA ALA A 258 11.22 -9.31 12.09
C ALA A 258 9.84 -9.49 12.74
N ASP A 259 9.67 -8.98 13.96
CA ASP A 259 8.40 -8.90 14.66
C ASP A 259 7.63 -7.63 14.26
N VAL A 260 8.36 -6.57 13.89
CA VAL A 260 7.81 -5.26 13.49
C VAL A 260 8.55 -4.76 12.24
N VAL A 261 7.80 -4.46 11.18
CA VAL A 261 8.31 -3.86 9.94
C VAL A 261 7.74 -2.46 9.82
N ILE A 262 8.60 -1.45 9.75
CA ILE A 262 8.20 -0.06 9.58
C ILE A 262 8.81 0.49 8.29
N VAL A 263 7.99 1.11 7.46
CA VAL A 263 8.42 1.69 6.20
C VAL A 263 8.10 3.18 6.16
N ASP A 264 9.12 4.02 6.09
CA ASP A 264 8.99 5.46 5.90
C ASP A 264 8.97 5.82 4.40
N GLU A 265 8.39 6.97 4.07
CA GLU A 265 8.17 7.45 2.69
C GLU A 265 7.40 6.44 1.82
N ALA A 266 6.41 5.76 2.40
CA ALA A 266 5.66 4.69 1.75
C ALA A 266 4.86 5.14 0.51
N SER A 267 4.59 6.44 0.37
CA SER A 267 3.98 7.06 -0.81
C SER A 267 4.78 6.88 -2.09
N MET A 268 6.10 6.65 -1.99
CA MET A 268 6.97 6.44 -3.15
C MET A 268 7.07 4.96 -3.59
N ILE A 269 6.44 4.03 -2.87
CA ILE A 269 6.55 2.59 -3.16
C ILE A 269 5.53 2.20 -4.23
N ASP A 270 6.00 1.53 -5.29
CA ASP A 270 5.14 0.96 -6.33
C ASP A 270 4.42 -0.32 -5.86
N LEU A 271 3.40 -0.74 -6.61
CA LEU A 271 2.61 -1.92 -6.28
C LEU A 271 3.46 -3.21 -6.20
N ALA A 272 4.43 -3.38 -7.09
CA ALA A 272 5.20 -4.62 -7.18
C ALA A 272 6.14 -4.79 -5.98
N LEU A 273 6.83 -3.72 -5.58
CA LEU A 273 7.70 -3.70 -4.42
C LEU A 273 6.90 -3.83 -3.13
N LEU A 274 5.74 -3.17 -3.03
CA LEU A 274 4.87 -3.29 -1.86
C LEU A 274 4.31 -4.70 -1.72
N ALA A 275 3.81 -5.31 -2.81
CA ALA A 275 3.33 -6.70 -2.79
C ALA A 275 4.43 -7.67 -2.36
N LYS A 276 5.64 -7.54 -2.92
CA LYS A 276 6.80 -8.38 -2.53
C LYS A 276 7.22 -8.16 -1.09
N LEU A 277 7.14 -6.93 -0.58
CA LEU A 277 7.38 -6.66 0.83
C LEU A 277 6.38 -7.43 1.70
N PHE A 278 5.09 -7.28 1.45
CA PHE A 278 4.04 -7.95 2.23
C PHE A 278 4.10 -9.47 2.15
N ASP A 279 4.51 -10.03 1.01
CA ASP A 279 4.77 -11.47 0.85
C ASP A 279 5.93 -11.94 1.74
N ALA A 280 6.97 -11.12 1.89
CA ALA A 280 8.13 -11.40 2.75
C ALA A 280 7.87 -11.16 4.26
N VAL A 281 6.78 -10.47 4.65
CA VAL A 281 6.48 -10.24 6.07
C VAL A 281 5.65 -11.39 6.62
N ARG A 282 6.07 -11.95 7.76
CA ARG A 282 5.31 -12.98 8.49
C ARG A 282 3.87 -12.53 8.78
N PRO A 283 2.85 -13.40 8.67
CA PRO A 283 1.45 -13.03 8.93
C PRO A 283 1.19 -12.44 10.32
N ASP A 284 1.98 -12.84 11.33
CA ASP A 284 1.85 -12.41 12.71
C ASP A 284 2.69 -11.18 13.08
N ALA A 285 3.61 -10.75 12.22
CA ALA A 285 4.41 -9.55 12.43
C ALA A 285 3.56 -8.28 12.22
N ARG A 286 3.93 -7.17 12.88
CA ARG A 286 3.29 -5.87 12.67
C ARG A 286 3.89 -5.17 11.45
N VAL A 287 3.05 -4.52 10.65
CA VAL A 287 3.47 -3.65 9.53
C VAL A 287 2.94 -2.24 9.76
N ILE A 288 3.85 -1.27 9.74
CA ILE A 288 3.55 0.15 9.89
C ILE A 288 4.05 0.88 8.64
N LEU A 289 3.12 1.40 7.83
CA LEU A 289 3.45 2.21 6.65
C LEU A 289 3.29 3.69 7.00
N VAL A 290 4.32 4.48 6.73
CA VAL A 290 4.34 5.91 7.02
C VAL A 290 4.64 6.67 5.74
N GLY A 291 3.82 7.65 5.41
CA GLY A 291 3.96 8.39 4.16
C GLY A 291 3.08 9.62 4.10
N ASP A 292 2.94 10.16 2.89
CA ASP A 292 2.08 11.29 2.60
C ASP A 292 1.21 10.96 1.38
N LYS A 293 -0.11 10.89 1.58
CA LYS A 293 -1.08 10.59 0.51
C LYS A 293 -1.09 11.65 -0.60
N ASP A 294 -0.71 12.89 -0.28
CA ASP A 294 -0.78 14.05 -1.17
C ASP A 294 0.57 14.34 -1.86
N GLN A 295 1.64 13.64 -1.46
CA GLN A 295 2.93 13.71 -2.14
C GLN A 295 2.87 12.99 -3.51
N LEU A 296 3.85 13.30 -4.36
CA LEU A 296 4.06 12.60 -5.63
C LEU A 296 4.09 11.08 -5.38
N ALA A 297 3.26 10.35 -6.13
CA ALA A 297 3.23 8.90 -6.12
C ALA A 297 4.54 8.31 -6.64
N SER A 298 4.71 7.00 -6.50
CA SER A 298 5.81 6.28 -7.14
C SER A 298 5.93 6.61 -8.63
N VAL A 299 7.16 6.59 -9.14
CA VAL A 299 7.46 6.77 -10.57
C VAL A 299 7.05 5.53 -11.38
N GLU A 300 6.93 4.37 -10.73
CA GLU A 300 6.44 3.13 -11.36
C GLU A 300 4.93 2.92 -11.14
N ALA A 301 4.34 1.96 -11.87
CA ALA A 301 2.91 1.69 -11.87
C ALA A 301 2.32 1.36 -10.48
N GLY A 302 1.24 2.07 -10.17
CA GLY A 302 0.37 1.89 -9.01
C GLY A 302 0.72 2.81 -7.84
N SER A 303 -0.20 3.70 -7.46
CA SER A 303 -0.12 4.45 -6.21
C SER A 303 -0.75 3.66 -5.05
N ALA A 304 -0.20 2.47 -4.77
CA ALA A 304 -0.79 1.54 -3.80
C ALA A 304 -0.99 2.19 -2.42
N PHE A 305 -0.06 3.03 -1.96
CA PHE A 305 -0.20 3.75 -0.68
C PHE A 305 -1.38 4.72 -0.67
N ARG A 306 -1.64 5.44 -1.78
CA ARG A 306 -2.78 6.37 -1.88
C ARG A 306 -4.10 5.60 -1.86
N ASP A 307 -4.17 4.48 -2.59
CA ASP A 307 -5.34 3.63 -2.63
C ASP A 307 -5.64 3.02 -1.25
N ILE A 308 -4.61 2.60 -0.51
CA ILE A 308 -4.72 2.14 0.88
C ILE A 308 -5.21 3.27 1.80
N CYS A 309 -4.76 4.51 1.58
CA CYS A 309 -5.13 5.68 2.37
C CYS A 309 -6.51 6.27 2.02
N THR A 310 -7.09 5.91 0.87
CA THR A 310 -8.35 6.48 0.37
C THR A 310 -9.44 5.41 0.25
N PRO A 311 -9.78 4.67 1.31
CA PRO A 311 -10.84 3.67 1.25
C PRO A 311 -12.22 4.35 1.30
N GLY A 312 -12.68 4.97 0.22
CA GLY A 312 -14.09 5.36 -0.01
C GLY A 312 -14.83 6.09 1.12
N LEU A 313 -14.12 6.72 2.06
CA LEU A 313 -14.65 7.24 3.31
C LEU A 313 -14.18 8.67 3.54
N GLU A 314 -15.07 9.44 4.15
CA GLU A 314 -14.73 10.74 4.70
C GLU A 314 -13.61 10.59 5.76
N PRO A 315 -12.64 11.52 5.82
CA PRO A 315 -11.58 11.52 6.82
C PRO A 315 -12.18 11.45 8.24
N GLY A 316 -11.90 10.39 9.00
CA GLY A 316 -12.47 10.22 10.35
C GLY A 316 -11.91 9.02 11.13
N THR A 317 -12.10 9.06 12.44
CA THR A 317 -11.81 7.93 13.34
C THR A 317 -12.99 6.97 13.30
N SER A 318 -12.73 5.66 13.10
CA SER A 318 -13.81 4.67 13.18
C SER A 318 -14.39 4.64 14.61
N ALA A 319 -15.71 4.47 14.75
CA ALA A 319 -16.35 4.38 16.08
C ALA A 319 -15.68 3.30 16.96
N SER A 320 -15.34 2.14 16.38
CA SER A 320 -14.63 1.07 17.09
C SER A 320 -13.23 1.48 17.58
N LEU A 321 -12.50 2.28 16.79
CA LEU A 321 -11.20 2.80 17.20
C LEU A 321 -11.35 3.85 18.30
N ALA A 322 -12.32 4.75 18.17
CA ALA A 322 -12.63 5.77 19.18
C ALA A 322 -13.00 5.13 20.53
N GLU A 323 -13.88 4.13 20.53
CA GLU A 323 -14.25 3.38 21.74
C GLU A 323 -13.06 2.64 22.36
N ALA A 324 -12.24 1.96 21.54
CA ALA A 324 -11.06 1.25 22.04
C ALA A 324 -10.01 2.20 22.62
N PHE A 325 -9.83 3.36 21.99
CA PHE A 325 -8.95 4.42 22.46
C PHE A 325 -9.47 4.98 23.78
N ALA A 326 -10.72 5.43 23.83
CA ALA A 326 -11.35 5.99 25.02
C ALA A 326 -11.35 5.01 26.20
N LYS A 327 -11.60 3.72 25.95
CA LYS A 327 -11.50 2.68 26.98
C LYS A 327 -10.09 2.52 27.53
N CYS A 328 -9.06 2.77 26.72
CA CYS A 328 -7.67 2.60 27.12
C CYS A 328 -7.09 3.86 27.78
N THR A 329 -7.35 5.04 27.22
CA THR A 329 -6.73 6.31 27.63
C THR A 329 -7.65 7.17 28.50
N GLY A 330 -8.97 6.92 28.50
CA GLY A 330 -9.96 7.79 29.12
C GLY A 330 -10.26 9.06 28.32
N GLU A 331 -9.66 9.23 27.13
CA GLU A 331 -9.83 10.40 26.27
C GLU A 331 -10.83 10.11 25.15
N GLU A 332 -11.76 11.03 24.91
CA GLU A 332 -12.73 10.90 23.82
C GLU A 332 -12.15 11.36 22.48
N LEU A 333 -12.41 10.57 21.43
CA LEU A 333 -12.17 10.95 20.04
C LEU A 333 -13.52 11.11 19.35
N GLU A 334 -13.67 12.15 18.53
CA GLU A 334 -14.81 12.25 17.61
C GLU A 334 -14.75 11.09 16.60
N GLY A 335 -15.58 10.07 16.81
CA GLY A 335 -15.75 8.95 15.89
C GLY A 335 -16.89 9.20 14.91
N THR A 336 -16.71 8.83 13.65
CA THR A 336 -17.79 8.81 12.66
C THR A 336 -18.23 7.36 12.44
N SER A 337 -19.53 7.07 12.54
CA SER A 337 -20.04 5.72 12.35
C SER A 337 -19.92 5.29 10.88
N ALA A 338 -19.50 4.05 10.64
CA ALA A 338 -19.39 3.48 9.29
C ALA A 338 -20.76 3.06 8.68
N SER A 339 -21.89 3.59 9.16
CA SER A 339 -23.23 3.08 8.82
C SER A 339 -23.93 3.75 7.63
N GLU A 340 -23.28 4.68 6.93
CA GLU A 340 -23.82 5.28 5.69
C GLU A 340 -22.81 5.18 4.55
N ALA A 341 -22.35 3.96 4.25
CA ALA A 341 -21.49 3.71 3.09
C ALA A 341 -22.32 3.34 1.84
N PRO A 342 -22.18 4.05 0.71
CA PRO A 342 -22.64 3.51 -0.57
C PRO A 342 -21.91 2.20 -0.85
N SER A 343 -22.66 1.18 -1.29
CA SER A 343 -22.12 -0.12 -1.67
C SER A 343 -21.20 0.03 -2.89
N PHE A 344 -19.89 0.00 -2.68
CA PHE A 344 -18.92 -0.15 -3.77
C PHE A 344 -18.74 -1.63 -4.09
N GLU A 345 -19.38 -2.08 -5.17
CA GLU A 345 -19.02 -3.34 -5.81
C GLU A 345 -17.58 -3.26 -6.33
N LYS A 346 -16.68 -3.82 -5.52
CA LYS A 346 -15.31 -4.25 -5.88
C LYS A 346 -14.37 -3.14 -6.36
N GLN A 347 -13.80 -2.43 -5.40
CA GLN A 347 -12.43 -1.92 -5.53
C GLN A 347 -11.57 -2.22 -4.29
N TRP A 348 -12.17 -2.34 -3.10
CA TRP A 348 -11.62 -3.02 -1.92
C TRP A 348 -12.78 -3.27 -0.93
N PRO A 349 -12.82 -4.34 -0.11
CA PRO A 349 -13.90 -4.49 0.88
C PRO A 349 -13.85 -3.40 1.96
N ASN A 350 -15.01 -2.92 2.38
CA ASN A 350 -15.27 -1.80 3.32
C ASN A 350 -14.50 -1.78 4.67
N SER A 351 -13.61 -2.74 4.95
CA SER A 351 -12.89 -2.89 6.23
C SER A 351 -11.53 -2.18 6.34
N LEU A 352 -10.98 -1.58 5.27
CA LEU A 352 -9.75 -0.74 5.36
C LEU A 352 -9.97 0.53 6.18
N ALA A 353 -11.21 1.00 6.19
CA ALA A 353 -11.76 2.10 6.96
C ALA A 353 -11.33 2.17 8.43
N ALA A 354 -11.23 1.01 9.09
CA ALA A 354 -11.25 0.96 10.54
C ALA A 354 -9.96 1.46 11.20
N ASN A 355 -8.83 1.45 10.46
CA ASN A 355 -7.48 1.64 10.99
C ASN A 355 -6.69 2.79 10.33
N ALA A 356 -7.31 3.56 9.45
CA ALA A 356 -6.68 4.73 8.84
C ALA A 356 -6.88 5.96 9.75
N VAL A 357 -5.80 6.50 10.29
CA VAL A 357 -5.83 7.78 11.01
C VAL A 357 -5.61 8.88 9.98
N GLY A 358 -6.70 9.45 9.48
CA GLY A 358 -6.68 10.60 8.57
C GLY A 358 -7.70 11.63 9.00
N LYS A 359 -7.26 12.70 9.68
CA LYS A 359 -7.94 14.00 9.62
C LYS A 359 -7.00 14.94 8.86
N LYS A 360 -7.57 15.80 8.01
CA LYS A 360 -6.85 16.95 7.46
C LYS A 360 -6.21 17.71 8.64
N PHE A 361 -4.91 17.93 8.57
CA PHE A 361 -4.28 19.00 9.35
C PHE A 361 -4.76 20.35 8.82
#